data_AF-A0A9P7UXA8-F1
#
_entry.id   AF-A0A9P7UXA8-F1
#
_cell.length_a   1.000
_cell.length_b   1.000
_cell.length_c   1.000
_cell.angle_alpha   90.00
_cell.angle_beta   90.00
_cell.angle_gamma   90.00
#
_symmetry.space_group_name_H-M   'P 1'
#
loop_
_entity.id
_entity.type
_entity.pdbx_description
1 polymer ?
#
loop_
_entity_poly.entity_id
_entity_poly.type
_entity_poly.pdbx_seq_one_letter_code
_entity_poly.pdbx_strand_id
1 'polypeptide(L)'
;MKHSRSESQDPSVNSDKKQKTHDEINQNQNHSRSIRTAFDIKFALSEVRMIFRPIGNVVTVWPFKNHPVPKKNEREILDELSKLSKKANKVSKPYCVGTLKDPFYLEVTYPGCEFKCDDLRYDSYKDAIQKWLENAPVSGFGDNRVLETKVDPDVRRACEIPADGFKVKKELLKTIEKIWSSNFHPANVRVEPYKIHIYGKGGHFKSHRDTPEKLLVGTFLLGIDDTTMIPEKFYDDSDFDEEIDFESDEEVDCDDESDIYTESSDNDAEDDQAVDGDQVAEGGRAVEGDQVQVESDRDAEGDRDIEAHLDAGSRGVKAKSGFNGRAGNFCIGNIQRTAKTGQWVAFYPDVPHSVEPLVRGYRAAIAFKIYSQKDVNISEEVSRRYPSVVEQTRAVLSKIEGPYGIVLQHHYPMGTDADDLVGVDAVILSAAKQVRSNTVRVIPIMVRIDEERIDKYPIHDLESCIDARVYPFTHHHVDICLVRSDDHTKESIAWIQNVKNLPFFSWDFKNKSVKWSSEEDEINHTGNESDGTRETSVYLAYAIVVL
;
A
#
# COMPACT_ATOMS: atom_id res chain seq x y z
N MET A 1 50.51 -69.25 -47.15
CA MET A 1 51.34 -68.46 -46.21
C MET A 1 50.53 -68.33 -44.92
N LYS A 2 50.98 -68.84 -43.77
CA LYS A 2 52.03 -68.35 -42.84
C LYS A 2 51.60 -67.12 -42.00
N HIS A 3 51.39 -67.35 -40.70
CA HIS A 3 51.31 -66.37 -39.57
C HIS A 3 50.09 -65.40 -39.56
N SER A 4 49.57 -64.92 -38.41
CA SER A 4 49.68 -65.32 -36.98
C SER A 4 48.61 -64.63 -36.09
N ARG A 5 48.63 -64.93 -34.78
CA ARG A 5 48.02 -64.23 -33.61
C ARG A 5 47.91 -62.69 -33.74
N SER A 6 47.03 -61.99 -33.01
CA SER A 6 46.64 -62.21 -31.60
C SER A 6 45.23 -61.78 -31.16
N GLU A 7 44.90 -62.15 -29.91
CA GLU A 7 43.71 -61.74 -29.15
C GLU A 7 43.61 -60.24 -28.84
N SER A 8 42.37 -59.76 -28.65
CA SER A 8 41.98 -59.03 -27.43
C SER A 8 40.48 -59.29 -27.14
N GLN A 9 40.08 -59.14 -25.87
CA GLN A 9 38.68 -59.15 -25.42
C GLN A 9 38.34 -57.78 -24.83
N ASP A 10 37.09 -57.33 -24.95
CA ASP A 10 36.57 -56.22 -24.14
C ASP A 10 35.03 -56.33 -23.96
N PRO A 11 34.49 -56.52 -22.73
CA PRO A 11 33.07 -56.81 -22.54
C PRO A 11 32.32 -55.94 -21.50
N SER A 12 31.88 -54.72 -21.85
CA SER A 12 30.82 -54.02 -21.07
C SER A 12 30.17 -52.79 -21.75
N VAL A 13 29.00 -52.95 -22.41
CA VAL A 13 28.04 -51.84 -22.64
C VAL A 13 26.59 -52.36 -22.68
N ASN A 14 25.91 -52.54 -21.54
CA ASN A 14 24.45 -52.70 -21.52
C ASN A 14 23.74 -52.45 -20.16
N SER A 15 24.04 -51.33 -19.48
CA SER A 15 23.36 -50.88 -18.25
C SER A 15 22.46 -49.66 -18.46
N ASP A 16 22.94 -48.68 -19.22
CA ASP A 16 22.50 -47.28 -19.06
C ASP A 16 21.14 -46.93 -19.68
N LYS A 17 20.48 -47.90 -20.31
CA LYS A 17 19.15 -47.74 -20.92
C LYS A 17 17.97 -47.98 -19.98
N LYS A 18 18.20 -48.31 -18.69
CA LYS A 18 17.14 -48.41 -17.67
C LYS A 18 17.07 -47.26 -16.67
N GLN A 19 18.09 -46.40 -16.60
CA GLN A 19 18.13 -45.29 -15.63
C GLN A 19 17.25 -44.11 -16.07
N LYS A 20 17.39 -43.66 -17.34
CA LYS A 20 16.73 -42.45 -17.87
C LYS A 20 15.22 -42.41 -17.71
N THR A 21 14.55 -43.56 -17.83
CA THR A 21 13.09 -43.65 -17.70
C THR A 21 12.58 -43.34 -16.28
N HIS A 22 13.42 -43.42 -15.24
CA HIS A 22 12.98 -43.08 -13.89
C HIS A 22 13.03 -41.57 -13.62
N ASP A 23 14.05 -40.88 -14.13
CA ASP A 23 14.19 -39.42 -14.00
C ASP A 23 13.14 -38.67 -14.84
N GLU A 24 12.86 -39.14 -16.06
CA GLU A 24 11.81 -38.58 -16.93
C GLU A 24 10.40 -38.80 -16.35
N ILE A 25 10.16 -39.89 -15.62
CA ILE A 25 8.88 -40.11 -14.91
C ILE A 25 8.78 -39.21 -13.67
N ASN A 26 9.84 -39.10 -12.87
CA ASN A 26 9.86 -38.22 -11.68
C ASN A 26 9.73 -36.73 -12.05
N GLN A 27 10.35 -36.29 -13.15
CA GLN A 27 10.18 -34.93 -13.66
C GLN A 27 8.73 -34.67 -14.09
N ASN A 28 8.06 -35.62 -14.75
CA ASN A 28 6.65 -35.48 -15.12
C ASN A 28 5.69 -35.51 -13.91
N GLN A 29 5.98 -36.28 -12.86
CA GLN A 29 5.16 -36.26 -11.64
C GLN A 29 5.21 -34.90 -10.92
N ASN A 30 6.36 -34.21 -10.94
CA ASN A 30 6.48 -32.84 -10.41
C ASN A 30 5.71 -31.78 -11.24
N HIS A 31 5.35 -32.06 -12.50
CA HIS A 31 4.61 -31.12 -13.35
C HIS A 31 3.09 -31.14 -13.16
N SER A 32 2.55 -32.02 -12.29
CA SER A 32 1.11 -32.11 -12.01
C SER A 32 0.68 -31.47 -10.67
N ARG A 33 1.51 -30.61 -10.06
CA ARG A 33 0.98 -29.66 -9.05
C ARG A 33 0.07 -28.67 -9.76
N SER A 34 -1.25 -28.86 -9.62
CA SER A 34 -2.27 -27.97 -10.19
C SER A 34 -1.91 -26.51 -9.89
N ILE A 35 -1.99 -25.65 -10.91
CA ILE A 35 -1.93 -24.19 -10.72
C ILE A 35 -2.96 -23.85 -9.65
N ARG A 36 -2.53 -23.17 -8.59
CA ARG A 36 -3.46 -22.73 -7.54
C ARG A 36 -4.26 -21.55 -8.06
N THR A 37 -5.55 -21.62 -7.79
CA THR A 37 -6.52 -20.60 -8.16
C THR A 37 -6.71 -19.60 -7.03
N ALA A 38 -7.29 -18.43 -7.31
CA ALA A 38 -7.76 -17.56 -6.23
C ALA A 38 -8.94 -18.21 -5.47
N PHE A 39 -9.70 -19.12 -6.11
CA PHE A 39 -10.70 -19.96 -5.44
C PHE A 39 -10.08 -20.92 -4.41
N ASP A 40 -8.95 -21.56 -4.75
CA ASP A 40 -8.15 -22.40 -3.83
C ASP A 40 -7.70 -21.61 -2.59
N ILE A 41 -7.23 -20.37 -2.79
CA ILE A 41 -6.84 -19.45 -1.71
C ILE A 41 -8.07 -19.08 -0.86
N LYS A 42 -9.18 -18.69 -1.49
CA LYS A 42 -10.44 -18.32 -0.81
C LYS A 42 -11.00 -19.47 0.04
N PHE A 43 -10.92 -20.71 -0.44
CA PHE A 43 -11.29 -21.89 0.33
C PHE A 43 -10.32 -22.13 1.49
N ALA A 44 -9.01 -22.06 1.26
CA ALA A 44 -8.04 -22.24 2.33
C ALA A 44 -8.18 -21.18 3.45
N LEU A 45 -8.63 -19.96 3.14
CA LEU A 45 -8.94 -18.93 4.13
C LEU A 45 -10.10 -19.28 5.07
N SER A 46 -11.12 -20.03 4.65
CA SER A 46 -12.18 -20.49 5.57
C SER A 46 -11.71 -21.64 6.47
N GLU A 47 -10.88 -22.54 5.92
CA GLU A 47 -10.48 -23.78 6.61
C GLU A 47 -9.25 -23.64 7.50
N VAL A 48 -8.44 -22.58 7.35
CA VAL A 48 -7.16 -22.42 8.08
C VAL A 48 -7.33 -22.54 9.61
N ARG A 49 -8.46 -22.08 10.17
CA ARG A 49 -8.78 -22.16 11.61
C ARG A 49 -9.13 -23.57 12.11
N MET A 50 -9.57 -24.46 11.21
CA MET A 50 -9.93 -25.85 11.52
C MET A 50 -8.70 -26.76 11.53
N ILE A 51 -7.70 -26.41 10.72
CA ILE A 51 -6.56 -27.26 10.37
C ILE A 51 -5.28 -26.84 11.11
N PHE A 52 -5.05 -25.53 11.28
CA PHE A 52 -3.81 -25.00 11.84
C PHE A 52 -3.99 -24.36 13.21
N ARG A 53 -2.89 -24.35 13.98
CA ARG A 53 -2.80 -23.61 15.25
C ARG A 53 -2.23 -22.21 14.97
N PRO A 54 -2.63 -21.19 15.77
CA PRO A 54 -1.97 -19.89 15.71
C PRO A 54 -0.51 -20.01 16.17
N ILE A 55 0.37 -19.24 15.54
CA ILE A 55 1.81 -19.16 15.85
C ILE A 55 2.13 -18.05 16.86
N GLY A 56 1.18 -17.13 17.08
CA GLY A 56 1.35 -15.95 17.89
C GLY A 56 0.12 -15.05 17.88
N ASN A 57 0.20 -13.93 18.60
CA ASN A 57 -0.88 -12.95 18.73
C ASN A 57 -0.37 -11.55 18.35
N VAL A 58 -1.27 -10.68 17.89
CA VAL A 58 -0.92 -9.29 17.53
C VAL A 58 -0.66 -8.47 18.79
N VAL A 59 0.42 -7.67 18.75
CA VAL A 59 0.76 -6.67 19.74
C VAL A 59 0.56 -5.30 19.08
N THR A 60 -0.45 -4.56 19.52
CA THR A 60 -0.86 -3.28 18.91
C THR A 60 -1.41 -2.29 19.93
N VAL A 61 -1.28 -0.99 19.63
CA VAL A 61 -1.90 0.10 20.41
C VAL A 61 -3.37 0.34 20.03
N TRP A 62 -3.92 -0.41 19.06
CA TRP A 62 -5.32 -0.27 18.68
C TRP A 62 -6.26 -0.72 19.82
N PRO A 63 -7.21 0.14 20.28
CA PRO A 63 -8.09 -0.18 21.39
C PRO A 63 -9.23 -1.11 20.96
N PHE A 64 -8.94 -2.40 20.92
CA PHE A 64 -9.95 -3.46 20.99
C PHE A 64 -10.54 -3.52 22.42
N LYS A 65 -11.85 -3.71 22.57
CA LYS A 65 -12.46 -3.96 23.89
C LYS A 65 -11.88 -5.27 24.47
N ASN A 66 -11.37 -5.20 25.69
CA ASN A 66 -10.81 -6.32 26.47
C ASN A 66 -9.66 -7.14 25.83
N HIS A 67 -9.01 -6.65 24.76
CA HIS A 67 -7.75 -7.26 24.30
C HIS A 67 -6.63 -6.98 25.33
N PRO A 68 -5.66 -7.90 25.51
CA PRO A 68 -4.49 -7.64 26.34
C PRO A 68 -3.80 -6.33 25.95
N VAL A 69 -3.79 -5.36 26.86
CA VAL A 69 -3.15 -4.07 26.63
C VAL A 69 -1.63 -4.27 26.64
N PRO A 70 -0.86 -3.83 25.62
CA PRO A 70 0.57 -4.11 25.57
C PRO A 70 1.32 -3.63 26.81
N LYS A 71 2.38 -4.36 27.16
CA LYS A 71 3.32 -3.99 28.24
C LYS A 71 3.98 -2.65 27.95
N LYS A 72 4.54 -1.99 28.96
CA LYS A 72 5.17 -0.65 28.81
C LYS A 72 6.22 -0.62 27.69
N ASN A 73 7.15 -1.57 27.69
CA ASN A 73 8.17 -1.72 26.65
C ASN A 73 7.57 -2.00 25.26
N GLU A 74 6.51 -2.83 25.17
CA GLU A 74 5.82 -3.11 23.91
C GLU A 74 5.14 -1.86 23.33
N ARG A 75 4.55 -0.99 24.17
CA ARG A 75 4.01 0.31 23.73
C ARG A 75 5.13 1.24 23.25
N GLU A 76 6.23 1.32 23.97
CA GLU A 76 7.40 2.13 23.59
C GLU A 76 7.97 1.69 22.23
N ILE A 77 8.07 0.37 21.98
CA ILE A 77 8.43 -0.21 20.69
C ILE A 77 7.41 0.17 19.60
N LEU A 78 6.10 0.04 19.84
CA LEU A 78 5.07 0.38 18.86
C LEU A 78 5.04 1.88 18.52
N ASP A 79 5.26 2.74 19.49
CA ASP A 79 5.39 4.19 19.30
C ASP A 79 6.62 4.55 18.47
N GLU A 80 7.76 3.90 18.73
CA GLU A 80 8.97 4.07 17.93
C GLU A 80 8.79 3.54 16.49
N LEU A 81 8.18 2.37 16.31
CA LEU A 81 7.83 1.84 14.99
C LEU A 81 6.84 2.76 14.25
N SER A 82 5.86 3.35 14.94
CA SER A 82 4.95 4.35 14.37
C SER A 82 5.70 5.61 13.90
N LYS A 83 6.64 6.13 14.71
CA LYS A 83 7.50 7.27 14.37
C LYS A 83 8.42 6.94 13.18
N LEU A 84 8.96 5.72 13.13
CA LEU A 84 9.81 5.23 12.03
C LEU A 84 9.03 5.02 10.73
N SER A 85 7.84 4.39 10.77
CA SER A 85 6.95 4.28 9.61
C SER A 85 6.62 5.66 9.05
N LYS A 86 6.31 6.64 9.90
CA LYS A 86 6.10 8.05 9.50
C LYS A 86 7.36 8.72 8.92
N LYS A 87 8.57 8.23 9.22
CA LYS A 87 9.84 8.70 8.62
C LYS A 87 10.15 7.98 7.31
N ALA A 88 9.94 6.67 7.22
CA ALA A 88 10.08 5.87 6.01
C ALA A 88 9.10 6.33 4.92
N ASN A 89 7.83 6.53 5.26
CA ASN A 89 6.79 7.05 4.36
C ASN A 89 7.05 8.50 3.88
N LYS A 90 8.06 9.22 4.40
CA LYS A 90 8.54 10.50 3.82
C LYS A 90 9.58 10.31 2.73
N VAL A 91 10.39 9.24 2.79
CA VAL A 91 11.52 8.97 1.88
C VAL A 91 11.21 7.92 0.82
N SER A 92 10.19 7.09 1.04
CA SER A 92 9.52 6.23 0.06
C SER A 92 8.01 6.34 0.33
N LYS A 93 7.32 7.18 -0.45
CA LYS A 93 5.93 7.58 -0.14
C LYS A 93 4.93 6.52 -0.63
N PRO A 94 3.77 6.31 0.03
CA PRO A 94 2.74 5.40 -0.48
C PRO A 94 2.17 5.87 -1.84
N TYR A 95 2.19 7.17 -2.07
CA TYR A 95 1.87 7.81 -3.34
C TYR A 95 2.70 9.09 -3.52
N CYS A 96 2.93 9.51 -4.77
CA CYS A 96 3.57 10.77 -5.11
C CYS A 96 2.86 11.43 -6.30
N VAL A 97 3.06 12.73 -6.48
CA VAL A 97 2.35 13.57 -7.45
C VAL A 97 3.27 14.65 -8.01
N GLY A 98 2.97 15.10 -9.23
CA GLY A 98 3.66 16.23 -9.86
C GLY A 98 3.06 16.60 -11.20
N THR A 99 3.85 17.28 -12.02
CA THR A 99 3.52 17.66 -13.39
C THR A 99 4.72 17.43 -14.30
N LEU A 100 4.52 16.82 -15.47
CA LEU A 100 5.51 16.81 -16.55
C LEU A 100 5.54 18.20 -17.20
N LYS A 101 6.72 18.82 -17.27
CA LYS A 101 6.91 20.12 -17.95
C LYS A 101 7.18 19.96 -19.46
N ASP A 102 7.78 18.82 -19.81
CA ASP A 102 8.23 18.48 -21.15
C ASP A 102 7.05 17.97 -22.00
N PRO A 103 7.07 18.20 -23.33
CA PRO A 103 6.04 17.71 -24.24
C PRO A 103 6.02 16.18 -24.27
N PHE A 104 4.83 15.58 -24.35
CA PHE A 104 4.69 14.13 -24.56
C PHE A 104 3.71 13.81 -25.70
N TYR A 105 4.09 12.79 -26.46
CA TYR A 105 3.39 12.27 -27.63
C TYR A 105 2.29 11.29 -27.24
N LEU A 106 1.14 11.41 -27.89
CA LEU A 106 0.10 10.41 -27.87
C LEU A 106 -0.45 10.18 -29.28
N GLU A 107 -0.51 8.92 -29.69
CA GLU A 107 -1.20 8.46 -30.89
C GLU A 107 -2.20 7.38 -30.46
N VAL A 108 -3.50 7.66 -30.61
CA VAL A 108 -4.57 6.69 -30.38
C VAL A 108 -4.94 6.08 -31.73
N THR A 109 -4.85 4.76 -31.81
CA THR A 109 -5.09 3.95 -33.02
C THR A 109 -6.31 3.02 -32.89
N TYR A 110 -7.01 3.05 -31.76
CA TYR A 110 -8.24 2.29 -31.56
C TYR A 110 -9.36 2.79 -32.49
N PRO A 111 -10.11 1.90 -33.18
CA PRO A 111 -11.15 2.29 -34.13
C PRO A 111 -12.21 3.21 -33.53
N GLY A 112 -12.58 4.27 -34.25
CA GLY A 112 -13.50 5.31 -33.77
C GLY A 112 -12.86 6.27 -32.76
N CYS A 113 -11.69 5.98 -32.19
CA CYS A 113 -10.97 6.82 -31.23
C CYS A 113 -9.72 7.50 -31.82
N GLU A 114 -9.53 7.47 -33.13
CA GLU A 114 -8.31 7.94 -33.81
C GLU A 114 -7.97 9.38 -33.43
N PHE A 115 -6.74 9.59 -32.94
CA PHE A 115 -6.21 10.88 -32.51
C PHE A 115 -4.68 10.84 -32.56
N LYS A 116 -4.04 11.98 -32.82
CA LYS A 116 -2.58 12.11 -32.75
C LYS A 116 -2.19 13.53 -32.34
N CYS A 117 -1.33 13.63 -31.32
CA CYS A 117 -0.70 14.88 -30.92
C CYS A 117 0.78 14.65 -30.56
N ASP A 118 1.67 15.51 -31.04
CA ASP A 118 3.11 15.44 -30.77
C ASP A 118 3.52 16.17 -29.48
N ASP A 119 2.71 17.11 -29.00
CA ASP A 119 2.88 17.86 -27.75
C ASP A 119 1.51 18.16 -27.10
N LEU A 120 1.10 17.33 -26.14
CA LEU A 120 -0.20 17.48 -25.49
C LEU A 120 -0.39 18.75 -24.63
N ARG A 121 0.61 19.62 -24.41
CA ARG A 121 0.59 20.56 -23.26
C ARG A 121 -0.40 21.75 -23.30
N TYR A 122 -0.96 22.13 -24.45
CA TYR A 122 -1.56 23.49 -24.59
C TYR A 122 -3.03 23.56 -24.99
N ASP A 123 -3.58 22.55 -25.69
CA ASP A 123 -4.98 22.56 -26.11
C ASP A 123 -5.88 21.79 -25.12
N SER A 124 -7.19 22.05 -25.15
CA SER A 124 -8.17 21.12 -24.56
C SER A 124 -8.58 20.09 -25.59
N TYR A 125 -8.54 18.81 -25.21
CA TYR A 125 -8.87 17.68 -26.08
C TYR A 125 -10.32 17.22 -25.90
N LYS A 126 -11.18 18.09 -25.37
CA LYS A 126 -12.60 17.86 -25.08
C LYS A 126 -13.32 17.04 -26.17
N ASP A 127 -13.22 17.47 -27.42
CA ASP A 127 -13.97 16.87 -28.52
C ASP A 127 -13.39 15.49 -28.93
N ALA A 128 -12.08 15.31 -28.81
CA ALA A 128 -11.43 14.00 -28.97
C ALA A 128 -11.84 13.05 -27.84
N ILE A 129 -11.86 13.50 -26.59
CA ILE A 129 -12.25 12.70 -25.42
C ILE A 129 -13.75 12.37 -25.46
N GLN A 130 -14.60 13.27 -25.97
CA GLN A 130 -16.00 12.96 -26.25
C GLN A 130 -16.11 11.85 -27.31
N LYS A 131 -15.44 11.99 -28.46
CA LYS A 131 -15.37 10.94 -29.49
C LYS A 131 -14.85 9.61 -28.92
N TRP A 132 -13.89 9.65 -28.00
CA TRP A 132 -13.42 8.45 -27.29
C TRP A 132 -14.48 7.84 -26.37
N LEU A 133 -15.20 8.64 -25.59
CA LEU A 133 -16.29 8.15 -24.72
C LEU A 133 -17.43 7.51 -25.52
N GLU A 134 -17.68 7.98 -26.75
CA GLU A 134 -18.70 7.46 -27.67
C GLU A 134 -18.30 6.16 -28.39
N ASN A 135 -16.99 5.84 -28.49
CA ASN A 135 -16.47 4.74 -29.31
C ASN A 135 -15.63 3.70 -28.55
N ALA A 136 -15.05 4.04 -27.40
CA ALA A 136 -14.25 3.12 -26.59
C ALA A 136 -15.12 2.14 -25.80
N PRO A 137 -14.67 0.89 -25.58
CA PRO A 137 -15.42 -0.10 -24.83
C PRO A 137 -15.63 0.31 -23.37
N VAL A 138 -16.78 -0.09 -22.82
CA VAL A 138 -17.11 0.11 -21.39
C VAL A 138 -16.12 -0.65 -20.51
N SER A 139 -15.59 0.03 -19.51
CA SER A 139 -14.67 -0.57 -18.54
C SER A 139 -15.35 -1.57 -17.61
N GLY A 140 -14.75 -2.75 -17.48
CA GLY A 140 -15.03 -3.66 -16.38
C GLY A 140 -14.30 -3.29 -15.08
N PHE A 141 -14.64 -3.99 -14.01
CA PHE A 141 -13.92 -4.03 -12.72
C PHE A 141 -13.88 -5.48 -12.23
N GLY A 142 -12.93 -5.83 -11.36
CA GLY A 142 -12.88 -7.17 -10.76
C GLY A 142 -13.68 -7.24 -9.46
N ASP A 143 -14.52 -8.27 -9.29
CA ASP A 143 -15.30 -8.54 -8.08
C ASP A 143 -14.68 -9.70 -7.30
N ASN A 144 -13.87 -9.40 -6.29
CA ASN A 144 -13.11 -10.39 -5.52
C ASN A 144 -13.98 -11.39 -4.73
N ARG A 145 -15.29 -11.11 -4.58
CA ARG A 145 -16.22 -12.02 -3.91
C ARG A 145 -16.53 -13.24 -4.77
N VAL A 146 -16.53 -13.08 -6.09
CA VAL A 146 -16.72 -14.18 -7.07
C VAL A 146 -15.47 -14.50 -7.88
N LEU A 147 -14.48 -13.60 -7.86
CA LEU A 147 -13.20 -13.69 -8.59
C LEU A 147 -13.37 -13.66 -10.13
N GLU A 148 -14.21 -12.72 -10.59
CA GLU A 148 -14.55 -12.49 -12.00
C GLU A 148 -14.51 -10.97 -12.33
N THR A 149 -14.27 -10.62 -13.59
CA THR A 149 -14.52 -9.27 -14.10
C THR A 149 -15.99 -9.07 -14.45
N LYS A 150 -16.55 -7.93 -14.02
CA LYS A 150 -17.95 -7.54 -14.24
C LYS A 150 -18.06 -6.13 -14.82
N VAL A 151 -19.23 -5.81 -15.36
CA VAL A 151 -19.64 -4.45 -15.74
C VAL A 151 -20.89 -4.11 -14.91
N ASP A 152 -20.78 -3.07 -14.09
CA ASP A 152 -21.84 -2.56 -13.21
C ASP A 152 -21.72 -1.03 -13.18
N PRO A 153 -22.69 -0.29 -13.75
CA PRO A 153 -22.62 1.16 -13.89
C PRO A 153 -22.79 1.93 -12.58
N ASP A 154 -23.07 1.25 -11.46
CA ASP A 154 -23.10 1.79 -10.10
C ASP A 154 -21.87 1.39 -9.28
N VAL A 155 -20.95 0.57 -9.82
CA VAL A 155 -19.59 0.37 -9.29
C VAL A 155 -18.57 1.16 -10.10
N ARG A 156 -18.65 1.07 -11.42
CA ARG A 156 -17.74 1.76 -12.35
C ARG A 156 -18.51 2.23 -13.58
N ARG A 157 -18.43 3.52 -13.86
CA ARG A 157 -18.99 4.15 -15.06
C ARG A 157 -17.86 4.87 -15.81
N ALA A 158 -17.21 4.13 -16.71
CA ALA A 158 -16.07 4.57 -17.48
C ALA A 158 -16.00 3.79 -18.81
N CYS A 159 -15.28 4.35 -19.78
CA CYS A 159 -14.81 3.60 -20.94
C CYS A 159 -13.27 3.56 -20.92
N GLU A 160 -12.66 2.64 -21.67
CA GLU A 160 -11.20 2.57 -21.75
C GLU A 160 -10.67 2.16 -23.12
N ILE A 161 -9.48 2.65 -23.46
CA ILE A 161 -8.74 2.24 -24.65
C ILE A 161 -7.57 1.36 -24.20
N PRO A 162 -7.49 0.08 -24.64
CA PRO A 162 -6.45 -0.87 -24.22
C PRO A 162 -5.05 -0.50 -24.74
N ALA A 163 -4.01 -1.13 -24.17
CA ALA A 163 -2.59 -0.84 -24.46
C ALA A 163 -2.19 -0.89 -25.95
N ASP A 164 -2.83 -1.75 -26.75
CA ASP A 164 -2.64 -1.87 -28.21
C ASP A 164 -3.43 -0.82 -29.02
N GLY A 165 -4.42 -0.18 -28.39
CA GLY A 165 -5.21 0.91 -28.94
C GLY A 165 -4.53 2.28 -28.92
N PHE A 166 -3.33 2.43 -28.35
CA PHE A 166 -2.56 3.69 -28.37
C PHE A 166 -1.04 3.48 -28.30
N LYS A 167 -0.27 4.54 -28.53
CA LYS A 167 1.20 4.55 -28.53
C LYS A 167 1.74 5.81 -27.86
N VAL A 168 2.87 5.67 -27.18
CA VAL A 168 3.66 6.77 -26.59
C VAL A 168 5.14 6.64 -26.98
N LYS A 169 5.89 7.74 -26.93
CA LYS A 169 7.35 7.74 -27.19
C LYS A 169 8.11 7.08 -26.02
N LYS A 170 9.23 6.39 -26.31
CA LYS A 170 10.04 5.66 -25.30
C LYS A 170 10.65 6.60 -24.25
N GLU A 171 10.81 7.85 -24.63
CA GLU A 171 11.32 8.97 -23.82
C GLU A 171 10.37 9.26 -22.65
N LEU A 172 9.05 9.09 -22.84
CA LEU A 172 8.07 9.18 -21.75
C LEU A 172 8.25 8.03 -20.75
N LEU A 173 8.42 6.80 -21.23
CA LEU A 173 8.62 5.63 -20.36
C LEU A 173 9.86 5.81 -19.47
N LYS A 174 11.00 6.20 -20.07
CA LYS A 174 12.23 6.56 -19.34
C LYS A 174 12.05 7.70 -18.35
N THR A 175 11.16 8.65 -18.65
CA THR A 175 10.84 9.76 -17.75
C THR A 175 10.03 9.26 -16.54
N ILE A 176 9.09 8.33 -16.75
CA ILE A 176 8.34 7.66 -15.68
C ILE A 176 9.28 6.77 -14.83
N GLU A 177 10.18 6.00 -15.46
CA GLU A 177 11.23 5.21 -14.78
C GLU A 177 12.09 6.12 -13.87
N LYS A 178 12.53 7.27 -14.36
CA LYS A 178 13.29 8.27 -13.59
C LYS A 178 12.47 8.90 -12.45
N ILE A 179 11.18 9.19 -12.66
CA ILE A 179 10.31 9.75 -11.61
C ILE A 179 10.05 8.69 -10.53
N TRP A 180 9.76 7.44 -10.91
CA TRP A 180 9.55 6.34 -9.98
C TRP A 180 10.78 6.08 -9.13
N SER A 181 11.92 5.83 -9.78
CA SER A 181 13.21 5.57 -9.12
C SER A 181 13.72 6.72 -8.23
N SER A 182 13.17 7.93 -8.37
CA SER A 182 13.43 9.07 -7.48
C SER A 182 12.53 9.11 -6.23
N ASN A 183 11.33 8.51 -6.26
CA ASN A 183 10.28 8.69 -5.23
C ASN A 183 9.87 7.43 -4.47
N PHE A 184 10.14 6.24 -5.03
CA PHE A 184 9.67 4.95 -4.55
C PHE A 184 10.82 3.93 -4.47
N HIS A 185 10.53 2.73 -3.95
CA HIS A 185 11.43 1.57 -3.97
C HIS A 185 10.60 0.28 -4.23
N PRO A 186 11.03 -0.67 -5.10
CA PRO A 186 12.33 -0.75 -5.77
C PRO A 186 12.59 0.36 -6.79
N ALA A 187 13.87 0.70 -6.98
CA ALA A 187 14.28 1.77 -7.89
C ALA A 187 14.53 1.28 -9.31
N ASN A 188 14.97 0.03 -9.47
CA ASN A 188 15.20 -0.62 -10.77
C ASN A 188 13.86 -1.16 -11.30
N VAL A 189 13.23 -0.41 -12.21
CA VAL A 189 11.88 -0.70 -12.71
C VAL A 189 11.73 -0.52 -14.21
N ARG A 190 10.73 -1.21 -14.74
CA ARG A 190 10.31 -1.22 -16.14
C ARG A 190 8.87 -0.72 -16.25
N VAL A 191 8.60 0.19 -17.19
CA VAL A 191 7.28 0.84 -17.35
C VAL A 191 6.56 0.33 -18.60
N GLU A 192 5.29 -0.04 -18.46
CA GLU A 192 4.40 -0.42 -19.56
C GLU A 192 3.19 0.54 -19.67
N PRO A 193 2.83 1.02 -20.87
CA PRO A 193 1.49 1.57 -21.12
C PRO A 193 0.44 0.47 -20.89
N TYR A 194 -0.66 0.79 -20.20
CA TYR A 194 -1.69 -0.19 -19.85
C TYR A 194 -3.07 0.14 -20.44
N LYS A 195 -3.57 1.36 -20.25
CA LYS A 195 -4.80 1.85 -20.91
C LYS A 195 -4.94 3.36 -20.86
N ILE A 196 -5.89 3.92 -21.61
CA ILE A 196 -6.46 5.24 -21.36
C ILE A 196 -7.81 5.05 -20.67
N HIS A 197 -7.99 5.60 -19.47
CA HIS A 197 -9.31 5.65 -18.80
C HIS A 197 -10.05 6.92 -19.23
N ILE A 198 -11.34 6.80 -19.53
CA ILE A 198 -12.20 7.88 -20.03
C ILE A 198 -13.47 7.98 -19.15
N TYR A 199 -13.81 9.19 -18.71
CA TYR A 199 -14.98 9.47 -17.89
C TYR A 199 -15.76 10.67 -18.46
N GLY A 200 -17.09 10.56 -18.49
CA GLY A 200 -18.01 11.68 -18.78
C GLY A 200 -18.95 11.96 -17.61
N LYS A 201 -20.07 12.64 -17.85
CA LYS A 201 -21.08 12.96 -16.82
C LYS A 201 -21.60 11.71 -16.09
N GLY A 202 -21.58 11.73 -14.77
CA GLY A 202 -21.88 10.59 -13.89
C GLY A 202 -20.80 9.51 -13.85
N GLY A 203 -19.72 9.68 -14.62
CA GLY A 203 -18.59 8.77 -14.68
C GLY A 203 -17.85 8.73 -13.36
N HIS A 204 -17.54 7.54 -12.87
CA HIS A 204 -16.96 7.28 -11.55
C HIS A 204 -16.34 5.89 -11.47
N PHE A 205 -15.64 5.61 -10.38
CA PHE A 205 -15.28 4.26 -9.95
C PHE A 205 -15.19 4.23 -8.42
N LYS A 206 -15.94 3.33 -7.77
CA LYS A 206 -15.88 3.07 -6.32
C LYS A 206 -14.45 2.72 -5.86
N SER A 207 -14.23 2.74 -4.54
CA SER A 207 -12.94 2.40 -3.94
C SER A 207 -12.49 0.99 -4.33
N HIS A 208 -11.26 0.87 -4.84
CA HIS A 208 -10.63 -0.35 -5.31
C HIS A 208 -9.12 -0.35 -4.99
N ARG A 209 -8.48 -1.50 -5.22
CA ARG A 209 -7.02 -1.64 -5.37
C ARG A 209 -6.69 -2.04 -6.81
N ASP A 210 -5.45 -1.91 -7.25
CA ASP A 210 -5.06 -2.45 -8.55
C ASP A 210 -5.06 -3.98 -8.53
N THR A 211 -5.30 -4.62 -9.67
CA THR A 211 -5.22 -6.08 -9.80
C THR A 211 -3.79 -6.57 -9.50
N PRO A 212 -3.58 -7.46 -8.51
CA PRO A 212 -2.24 -7.89 -8.15
C PRO A 212 -1.61 -8.81 -9.22
N GLU A 213 -0.37 -8.51 -9.56
CA GLU A 213 0.40 -9.15 -10.62
C GLU A 213 1.85 -9.41 -10.16
N LYS A 214 2.47 -10.47 -10.70
CA LYS A 214 3.85 -10.80 -10.39
C LYS A 214 4.78 -9.66 -10.84
N LEU A 215 5.65 -9.21 -9.94
CA LEU A 215 6.53 -8.04 -10.08
C LEU A 215 5.85 -6.67 -10.21
N LEU A 216 4.51 -6.56 -10.18
CA LEU A 216 3.85 -5.25 -10.22
C LEU A 216 4.11 -4.51 -8.90
N VAL A 217 4.84 -3.39 -8.97
CA VAL A 217 5.20 -2.56 -7.81
C VAL A 217 4.54 -1.19 -7.82
N GLY A 218 3.77 -0.84 -8.86
CA GLY A 218 2.98 0.38 -8.83
C GLY A 218 2.21 0.68 -10.11
N THR A 219 1.41 1.72 -10.00
CA THR A 219 0.67 2.34 -11.10
C THR A 219 1.04 3.82 -11.18
N PHE A 220 1.12 4.33 -12.41
CA PHE A 220 1.34 5.75 -12.70
C PHE A 220 0.24 6.25 -13.64
N LEU A 221 -0.53 7.24 -13.19
CA LEU A 221 -1.57 7.89 -13.98
C LEU A 221 -1.06 9.24 -14.48
N LEU A 222 -1.22 9.51 -15.77
CA LEU A 222 -0.86 10.76 -16.45
C LEU A 222 -2.10 11.39 -17.08
N GLY A 223 -2.44 12.60 -16.67
CA GLY A 223 -3.56 13.36 -17.21
C GLY A 223 -3.39 13.74 -18.68
N ILE A 224 -4.43 13.51 -19.47
CA ILE A 224 -4.54 13.98 -20.87
C ILE A 224 -5.32 15.30 -20.89
N ASP A 225 -6.52 15.33 -20.30
CA ASP A 225 -7.30 16.55 -20.06
C ASP A 225 -8.36 16.31 -18.97
N ASP A 226 -8.86 17.40 -18.39
CA ASP A 226 -9.90 17.43 -17.36
C ASP A 226 -10.80 18.66 -17.52
N THR A 227 -11.88 18.50 -18.29
CA THR A 227 -12.83 19.57 -18.66
C THR A 227 -13.95 19.74 -17.63
N THR A 228 -13.82 19.17 -16.43
CA THR A 228 -14.79 19.34 -15.32
C THR A 228 -14.80 20.78 -14.79
N MET A 229 -13.62 21.41 -14.83
CA MET A 229 -13.35 22.79 -14.45
C MET A 229 -13.60 23.75 -15.62
N ILE A 230 -14.75 24.43 -15.60
CA ILE A 230 -14.89 25.67 -16.38
C ILE A 230 -14.06 26.75 -15.67
N PRO A 231 -13.28 27.59 -16.38
CA PRO A 231 -12.70 28.80 -15.81
C PRO A 231 -13.79 29.71 -15.23
N GLU A 232 -13.48 30.45 -14.18
CA GLU A 232 -14.43 31.31 -13.43
C GLU A 232 -14.68 32.65 -14.16
N LYS A 233 -14.79 32.59 -15.50
CA LYS A 233 -14.96 33.70 -16.45
C LYS A 233 -15.89 33.29 -17.59
N PHE A 234 -17.16 33.10 -17.24
CA PHE A 234 -18.30 33.13 -18.16
C PHE A 234 -19.58 33.47 -17.36
N TYR A 235 -19.51 34.57 -16.61
CA TYR A 235 -20.62 35.52 -16.64
C TYR A 235 -20.33 36.44 -17.84
N ASP A 236 -21.34 36.64 -18.67
CA ASP A 236 -21.32 37.58 -19.78
C ASP A 236 -22.03 38.84 -19.27
N ASP A 237 -21.37 40.00 -19.33
CA ASP A 237 -21.88 41.27 -18.77
C ASP A 237 -22.94 41.90 -19.71
N SER A 238 -23.88 41.09 -20.21
CA SER A 238 -24.79 41.46 -21.31
C SER A 238 -26.24 40.95 -21.24
N ASP A 239 -26.60 40.09 -20.26
CA ASP A 239 -27.98 39.58 -20.07
C ASP A 239 -28.42 39.70 -18.59
N PHE A 240 -28.69 40.92 -18.10
CA PHE A 240 -29.60 41.14 -16.95
C PHE A 240 -30.19 42.58 -16.88
N ASP A 241 -30.70 43.09 -18.00
CA ASP A 241 -31.63 44.24 -18.00
C ASP A 241 -33.02 43.80 -17.48
N GLU A 242 -33.13 43.54 -16.18
CA GLU A 242 -34.42 43.56 -15.47
C GLU A 242 -34.41 44.70 -14.43
N GLU A 243 -35.18 45.75 -14.72
CA GLU A 243 -35.44 46.85 -13.77
C GLU A 243 -36.17 46.29 -12.53
N ILE A 244 -35.44 46.17 -11.42
CA ILE A 244 -36.03 46.01 -10.09
C ILE A 244 -35.93 47.35 -9.37
N ASP A 245 -37.00 48.15 -9.46
CA ASP A 245 -37.20 49.30 -8.60
C ASP A 245 -37.12 48.85 -7.13
N PHE A 246 -36.06 49.28 -6.45
CA PHE A 246 -36.02 49.30 -4.99
C PHE A 246 -36.13 50.76 -4.54
N GLU A 247 -37.27 51.07 -3.92
CA GLU A 247 -37.49 52.38 -3.31
C GLU A 247 -36.42 52.66 -2.23
N SER A 248 -35.98 53.91 -2.17
CA SER A 248 -35.04 54.41 -1.17
C SER A 248 -35.64 54.38 0.23
N ASP A 249 -34.84 54.10 1.25
CA ASP A 249 -34.92 54.85 2.51
C ASP A 249 -33.66 54.70 3.39
N GLU A 250 -33.55 55.65 4.34
CA GLU A 250 -32.60 55.75 5.47
C GLU A 250 -31.08 55.89 5.17
N GLU A 251 -30.67 57.16 5.00
CA GLU A 251 -29.33 57.64 5.34
C GLU A 251 -29.05 57.44 6.86
N VAL A 252 -27.83 57.05 7.22
CA VAL A 252 -27.32 57.17 8.59
C VAL A 252 -25.88 57.68 8.55
N ASP A 253 -25.69 58.94 8.95
CA ASP A 253 -24.37 59.52 9.18
C ASP A 253 -23.70 58.92 10.42
N CYS A 254 -22.41 58.60 10.29
CA CYS A 254 -21.46 58.80 11.38
C CYS A 254 -20.02 58.95 10.86
N ASP A 255 -19.42 60.10 11.17
CA ASP A 255 -17.96 60.28 11.28
C ASP A 255 -17.38 59.26 12.30
N ASP A 256 -16.09 58.93 12.35
CA ASP A 256 -15.01 59.88 12.69
C ASP A 256 -13.60 59.27 12.55
N GLU A 257 -12.58 60.13 12.71
CA GLU A 257 -11.13 59.93 12.94
C GLU A 257 -10.33 58.93 12.08
N SER A 258 -9.42 59.50 11.28
CA SER A 258 -8.32 58.80 10.60
C SER A 258 -6.96 59.15 11.22
N ASP A 259 -6.23 58.15 11.72
CA ASP A 259 -4.84 58.21 12.21
C ASP A 259 -4.28 56.74 12.23
N ILE A 260 -3.00 56.40 12.09
CA ILE A 260 -1.74 57.15 11.92
C ILE A 260 -0.68 56.20 11.28
N TYR A 261 0.24 56.73 10.44
CA TYR A 261 1.67 56.35 10.15
C TYR A 261 2.19 54.88 10.30
N THR A 262 3.15 54.34 9.51
CA THR A 262 3.87 54.73 8.26
C THR A 262 4.64 53.53 7.68
N GLU A 263 5.13 53.66 6.45
CA GLU A 263 6.14 52.79 5.81
C GLU A 263 7.57 53.00 6.35
N SER A 264 8.42 51.97 6.27
CA SER A 264 9.88 51.97 5.92
C SER A 264 10.52 50.64 6.40
N SER A 265 11.36 49.88 5.70
CA SER A 265 12.31 50.05 4.56
C SER A 265 13.78 50.26 4.96
N ASP A 266 14.54 49.18 4.76
CA ASP A 266 15.94 49.10 4.30
C ASP A 266 17.13 49.39 5.25
N ASN A 267 18.19 48.59 5.05
CA ASN A 267 19.63 48.84 5.32
C ASN A 267 20.10 48.93 6.80
N ASP A 268 21.36 48.65 7.20
CA ASP A 268 22.64 48.23 6.57
C ASP A 268 23.31 47.18 7.53
N ALA A 269 24.04 46.13 7.13
CA ALA A 269 25.42 46.00 6.59
C ALA A 269 26.58 46.09 7.62
N GLU A 270 27.43 45.04 7.67
CA GLU A 270 28.83 44.95 8.20
C GLU A 270 29.05 45.22 9.72
N ASP A 271 30.07 44.70 10.45
CA ASP A 271 31.04 43.57 10.29
C ASP A 271 31.24 42.90 11.70
N ASP A 272 32.31 42.26 12.22
CA ASP A 272 33.73 41.98 11.89
C ASP A 272 34.24 40.70 12.64
N GLN A 273 35.51 40.36 12.43
CA GLN A 273 36.49 39.59 13.23
C GLN A 273 36.39 39.69 14.78
N ALA A 274 37.04 38.87 15.63
CA ALA A 274 37.69 37.55 15.61
C ALA A 274 38.23 37.27 17.05
N VAL A 275 39.33 36.48 17.22
CA VAL A 275 40.09 36.22 18.49
C VAL A 275 39.33 35.27 19.45
N ASP A 276 39.69 33.98 19.62
CA ASP A 276 40.94 33.34 20.13
C ASP A 276 41.02 33.32 21.67
N GLY A 277 41.46 32.21 22.27
CA GLY A 277 41.36 31.97 23.74
C GLY A 277 41.30 30.49 24.18
N ASP A 278 42.43 29.80 24.10
CA ASP A 278 42.71 28.42 24.51
C ASP A 278 42.66 28.15 26.06
N GLN A 279 42.73 26.87 26.47
CA GLN A 279 43.17 26.35 27.81
C GLN A 279 42.18 26.34 29.01
N VAL A 280 42.29 25.48 30.06
CA VAL A 280 42.97 24.17 30.36
C VAL A 280 42.41 23.59 31.69
N ALA A 281 42.61 22.28 31.96
CA ALA A 281 42.55 21.58 33.27
C ALA A 281 41.16 21.35 33.92
N GLU A 282 40.88 20.11 34.39
CA GLU A 282 40.99 19.60 35.78
C GLU A 282 40.14 20.35 36.83
N GLY A 283 39.47 19.71 37.79
CA GLY A 283 39.37 18.28 38.12
C GLY A 283 38.75 18.12 39.52
N GLY A 284 38.10 16.99 39.82
CA GLY A 284 37.45 16.82 41.13
C GLY A 284 36.88 15.42 41.34
N ARG A 285 37.11 14.84 42.52
CA ARG A 285 36.78 13.44 42.85
C ARG A 285 35.84 13.35 44.06
N ALA A 286 34.87 12.45 43.95
CA ALA A 286 34.01 11.83 44.96
C ALA A 286 34.13 12.22 46.46
N VAL A 287 32.96 12.50 47.04
CA VAL A 287 32.48 12.11 48.38
C VAL A 287 30.98 11.78 48.15
N GLU A 288 30.38 10.61 48.40
CA GLU A 288 30.43 9.59 49.47
C GLU A 288 29.41 9.84 50.60
N GLY A 289 28.60 8.81 50.91
CA GLY A 289 27.56 8.79 51.95
C GLY A 289 26.24 9.51 51.62
N ASP A 290 25.10 9.19 52.25
CA ASP A 290 24.69 7.90 52.85
C ASP A 290 23.13 7.84 52.99
N GLN A 291 22.61 6.73 53.54
CA GLN A 291 21.24 6.38 53.98
C GLN A 291 20.28 7.55 54.38
N VAL A 292 18.95 7.37 54.33
CA VAL A 292 18.13 6.83 55.46
C VAL A 292 16.64 6.69 55.08
N GLN A 293 15.97 5.63 55.58
CA GLN A 293 14.50 5.37 55.81
C GLN A 293 13.44 5.76 54.75
N VAL A 294 12.33 5.04 54.50
CA VAL A 294 11.55 3.98 55.19
C VAL A 294 10.65 4.42 56.36
N GLU A 295 9.55 5.10 56.01
CA GLU A 295 8.20 5.11 56.63
C GLU A 295 7.23 5.33 55.43
N SER A 296 6.11 4.64 55.15
CA SER A 296 5.05 3.91 55.88
C SER A 296 3.74 4.69 56.03
N ASP A 297 2.63 4.02 55.71
CA ASP A 297 1.23 4.26 56.13
C ASP A 297 0.33 5.34 55.47
N ARG A 298 -0.88 4.86 55.12
CA ARG A 298 -2.23 5.49 55.12
C ARG A 298 -2.78 6.21 53.88
N ASP A 299 -3.74 5.51 53.26
CA ASP A 299 -5.18 5.84 53.21
C ASP A 299 -5.64 7.28 52.89
N ALA A 300 -6.37 7.44 51.78
CA ALA A 300 -7.72 8.03 51.79
C ALA A 300 -8.49 7.76 50.48
N GLU A 301 -9.82 7.72 50.59
CA GLU A 301 -10.79 7.49 49.52
C GLU A 301 -10.92 8.69 48.56
N GLY A 302 -11.49 8.48 47.37
CA GLY A 302 -11.56 9.55 46.35
C GLY A 302 -12.45 9.28 45.13
N ASP A 303 -13.59 8.60 45.30
CA ASP A 303 -14.56 8.42 44.21
C ASP A 303 -15.06 9.75 43.62
N ARG A 304 -15.21 9.79 42.28
CA ARG A 304 -16.12 10.70 41.57
C ARG A 304 -16.31 10.34 40.09
N ASP A 305 -17.45 9.70 39.82
CA ASP A 305 -18.37 9.90 38.69
C ASP A 305 -17.78 10.46 37.36
N ILE A 306 -17.54 9.58 36.39
CA ILE A 306 -17.67 9.92 34.95
C ILE A 306 -18.38 8.77 34.21
N GLU A 307 -19.69 8.65 34.39
CA GLU A 307 -20.57 7.99 33.41
C GLU A 307 -21.33 9.04 32.58
N ALA A 308 -20.94 9.23 31.32
CA ALA A 308 -21.78 9.87 30.31
C ALA A 308 -21.33 9.53 28.88
N HIS A 309 -22.31 9.27 28.01
CA HIS A 309 -22.19 9.28 26.53
C HIS A 309 -21.31 8.22 25.85
N LEU A 310 -21.71 6.95 26.01
CA LEU A 310 -21.54 5.93 24.97
C LEU A 310 -22.82 5.79 24.12
N ASP A 311 -23.05 6.71 23.18
CA ASP A 311 -23.83 6.41 21.97
C ASP A 311 -23.38 7.27 20.78
N ALA A 312 -22.80 6.61 19.77
CA ALA A 312 -22.50 7.15 18.46
C ALA A 312 -22.31 6.00 17.45
N GLY A 313 -23.40 5.29 17.15
CA GLY A 313 -23.41 4.20 16.17
C GLY A 313 -22.91 4.59 14.77
N SER A 314 -22.60 3.57 13.95
CA SER A 314 -21.89 3.68 12.68
C SER A 314 -22.37 4.84 11.78
N ARG A 315 -21.52 5.86 11.65
CA ARG A 315 -21.57 6.85 10.57
C ARG A 315 -20.18 6.92 9.96
N GLY A 316 -20.09 6.69 8.64
CA GLY A 316 -18.83 6.72 7.91
C GLY A 316 -18.08 8.04 8.11
N VAL A 317 -16.74 7.98 8.06
CA VAL A 317 -15.85 9.10 8.40
C VAL A 317 -15.99 10.26 7.40
N LYS A 318 -16.99 11.10 7.60
CA LYS A 318 -17.01 12.47 7.06
C LYS A 318 -15.93 13.27 7.78
N ALA A 319 -14.71 13.24 7.24
CA ALA A 319 -13.65 14.14 7.66
C ALA A 319 -14.15 15.58 7.57
N LYS A 320 -14.10 16.32 8.69
CA LYS A 320 -14.35 17.77 8.72
C LYS A 320 -13.15 18.55 8.18
N SER A 321 -12.74 18.26 6.94
CA SER A 321 -11.99 19.21 6.13
C SER A 321 -12.96 20.27 5.58
N GLY A 322 -12.47 21.50 5.39
CA GLY A 322 -13.21 22.55 4.66
C GLY A 322 -13.38 22.12 3.21
N PHE A 323 -14.50 21.48 2.90
CA PHE A 323 -14.69 20.72 1.67
C PHE A 323 -15.17 21.64 0.54
N ASN A 324 -14.24 22.40 -0.06
CA ASN A 324 -14.44 23.03 -1.38
C ASN A 324 -14.49 21.92 -2.45
N GLY A 325 -15.61 21.18 -2.46
CA GLY A 325 -15.81 19.92 -3.15
C GLY A 325 -15.86 20.06 -4.66
N ARG A 326 -14.69 20.08 -5.29
CA ARG A 326 -14.53 19.90 -6.74
C ARG A 326 -14.83 18.45 -7.09
N ALA A 327 -16.12 18.13 -7.14
CA ALA A 327 -16.63 16.78 -7.34
C ALA A 327 -16.08 16.16 -8.63
N GLY A 328 -15.65 14.91 -8.52
CA GLY A 328 -15.15 14.12 -9.64
C GLY A 328 -13.65 13.89 -9.60
N ASN A 329 -12.94 14.11 -8.48
CA ASN A 329 -11.49 13.90 -8.41
C ASN A 329 -11.09 12.42 -8.48
N PHE A 330 -9.86 12.16 -8.94
CA PHE A 330 -9.13 10.95 -8.57
C PHE A 330 -8.76 11.04 -7.09
N CYS A 331 -9.20 10.10 -6.28
CA CYS A 331 -8.86 10.01 -4.86
C CYS A 331 -7.89 8.85 -4.65
N ILE A 332 -6.66 9.13 -4.20
CA ILE A 332 -5.61 8.13 -3.93
C ILE A 332 -5.21 8.27 -2.47
N GLY A 333 -5.57 7.31 -1.62
CA GLY A 333 -5.44 7.44 -0.17
C GLY A 333 -6.05 8.76 0.34
N ASN A 334 -5.20 9.68 0.82
CA ASN A 334 -5.62 10.95 1.42
C ASN A 334 -5.48 12.17 0.48
N ILE A 335 -5.21 11.98 -0.82
CA ILE A 335 -5.13 13.08 -1.80
C ILE A 335 -6.22 13.02 -2.87
N GLN A 336 -6.67 14.20 -3.30
CA GLN A 336 -7.53 14.38 -4.47
C GLN A 336 -6.73 15.02 -5.63
N ARG A 337 -6.95 14.55 -6.86
CA ARG A 337 -6.28 15.06 -8.07
C ARG A 337 -7.21 15.12 -9.29
N THR A 338 -7.03 16.18 -10.07
CA THR A 338 -7.54 16.31 -11.44
C THR A 338 -6.64 15.57 -12.44
N ALA A 339 -7.12 15.39 -13.67
CA ALA A 339 -6.39 14.80 -14.78
C ALA A 339 -5.90 15.85 -15.81
N LYS A 340 -5.66 17.10 -15.38
CA LYS A 340 -5.18 18.15 -16.29
C LYS A 340 -3.87 17.72 -16.95
N THR A 341 -3.65 18.17 -18.17
CA THR A 341 -2.59 17.65 -19.02
C THR A 341 -1.21 17.72 -18.36
N GLY A 342 -0.47 16.61 -18.40
CA GLY A 342 0.84 16.49 -17.77
C GLY A 342 0.84 16.35 -16.25
N GLN A 343 -0.27 16.61 -15.54
CA GLN A 343 -0.38 16.26 -14.11
C GLN A 343 -0.30 14.73 -13.96
N TRP A 344 0.40 14.26 -12.94
CA TRP A 344 0.53 12.84 -12.68
C TRP A 344 0.40 12.49 -11.20
N VAL A 345 0.00 11.25 -10.96
CA VAL A 345 -0.03 10.59 -9.65
C VAL A 345 0.48 9.15 -9.80
N ALA A 346 1.33 8.72 -8.87
CA ALA A 346 1.90 7.39 -8.83
C ALA A 346 1.71 6.79 -7.43
N PHE A 347 1.49 5.48 -7.33
CA PHE A 347 1.19 4.79 -6.07
C PHE A 347 1.50 3.28 -6.13
N TYR A 348 1.65 2.65 -4.98
CA TYR A 348 1.78 1.18 -4.88
C TYR A 348 0.41 0.49 -5.11
N PRO A 349 0.35 -0.72 -5.68
CA PRO A 349 -0.89 -1.33 -6.18
C PRO A 349 -1.95 -1.60 -5.10
N ASP A 350 -1.51 -1.80 -3.85
CA ASP A 350 -2.38 -2.09 -2.71
C ASP A 350 -3.00 -0.84 -2.06
N VAL A 351 -2.65 0.36 -2.53
CA VAL A 351 -3.18 1.64 -2.04
C VAL A 351 -4.62 1.83 -2.50
N PRO A 352 -5.59 1.99 -1.57
CA PRO A 352 -6.97 2.29 -1.92
C PRO A 352 -7.12 3.57 -2.75
N HIS A 353 -7.83 3.47 -3.88
CA HIS A 353 -8.10 4.59 -4.75
C HIS A 353 -9.49 4.51 -5.42
N SER A 354 -9.99 5.64 -5.90
CA SER A 354 -11.33 5.78 -6.52
C SER A 354 -11.38 6.97 -7.48
N VAL A 355 -12.46 7.04 -8.26
CA VAL A 355 -12.83 8.25 -9.02
C VAL A 355 -14.22 8.68 -8.57
N GLU A 356 -14.33 9.88 -8.01
CA GLU A 356 -15.62 10.45 -7.64
C GLU A 356 -16.50 10.68 -8.89
N PRO A 357 -17.83 10.79 -8.74
CA PRO A 357 -18.74 11.13 -9.84
C PRO A 357 -18.47 12.51 -10.47
N LEU A 358 -18.16 12.52 -11.77
CA LEU A 358 -18.08 13.74 -12.58
C LEU A 358 -19.46 14.39 -12.74
N VAL A 359 -19.65 15.61 -12.26
CA VAL A 359 -20.92 16.35 -12.38
C VAL A 359 -21.15 16.88 -13.82
N ARG A 360 -20.07 17.25 -14.52
CA ARG A 360 -20.07 17.80 -15.89
C ARG A 360 -18.72 17.58 -16.56
N GLY A 361 -18.68 17.76 -17.89
CA GLY A 361 -17.46 17.68 -18.68
C GLY A 361 -16.94 16.25 -18.86
N TYR A 362 -15.69 16.16 -19.33
CA TYR A 362 -15.00 14.91 -19.60
C TYR A 362 -13.62 14.88 -18.94
N ARG A 363 -13.08 13.66 -18.76
CA ARG A 363 -11.72 13.41 -18.29
C ARG A 363 -11.12 12.25 -19.08
N ALA A 364 -9.83 12.36 -19.41
CA ALA A 364 -9.03 11.22 -19.83
C ALA A 364 -7.64 11.20 -19.16
N ALA A 365 -7.15 10.00 -18.84
CA ALA A 365 -5.82 9.78 -18.28
C ALA A 365 -5.21 8.46 -18.77
N ILE A 366 -3.91 8.48 -19.09
CA ILE A 366 -3.13 7.27 -19.42
C ILE A 366 -2.70 6.60 -18.11
N ALA A 367 -3.00 5.32 -17.96
CA ALA A 367 -2.43 4.47 -16.92
C ALA A 367 -1.22 3.69 -17.45
N PHE A 368 -0.18 3.62 -16.63
CA PHE A 368 1.02 2.82 -16.83
C PHE A 368 1.22 1.87 -15.64
N LYS A 369 1.62 0.63 -15.92
CA LYS A 369 2.06 -0.33 -14.90
C LYS A 369 3.57 -0.23 -14.69
N ILE A 370 4.00 -0.36 -13.44
CA ILE A 370 5.40 -0.29 -13.02
C ILE A 370 5.82 -1.64 -12.46
N TYR A 371 6.82 -2.28 -13.06
CA TYR A 371 7.30 -3.60 -12.66
C TYR A 371 8.74 -3.56 -12.11
N SER A 372 8.98 -4.30 -11.02
CA SER A 372 10.33 -4.53 -10.49
C SER A 372 11.19 -5.37 -11.45
N GLN A 373 12.49 -5.13 -11.45
CA GLN A 373 13.50 -5.95 -12.14
C GLN A 373 14.40 -6.62 -11.08
N LYS A 374 14.30 -7.96 -10.96
CA LYS A 374 14.89 -8.79 -9.87
C LYS A 374 16.44 -8.83 -9.79
N ASP A 375 17.14 -7.98 -10.53
CA ASP A 375 18.60 -8.03 -10.69
C ASP A 375 19.39 -7.37 -9.53
N VAL A 376 18.73 -7.06 -8.40
CA VAL A 376 19.29 -6.26 -7.30
C VAL A 376 18.89 -6.85 -5.93
N ASN A 377 19.85 -7.01 -5.02
CA ASN A 377 19.57 -7.30 -3.61
C ASN A 377 18.88 -6.08 -2.95
N ILE A 378 17.57 -6.18 -2.73
CA ILE A 378 16.76 -5.11 -2.11
C ILE A 378 17.36 -4.64 -0.78
N SER A 379 17.88 -5.57 0.03
CA SER A 379 18.38 -5.23 1.37
C SER A 379 19.64 -4.37 1.34
N GLU A 380 20.49 -4.56 0.32
CA GLU A 380 21.66 -3.71 0.05
C GLU A 380 21.27 -2.38 -0.60
N GLU A 381 20.35 -2.37 -1.57
CA GLU A 381 19.87 -1.13 -2.20
C GLU A 381 19.26 -0.19 -1.16
N VAL A 382 18.41 -0.72 -0.29
CA VAL A 382 17.73 0.02 0.78
C VAL A 382 18.71 0.53 1.84
N SER A 383 19.70 -0.27 2.25
CA SER A 383 20.77 0.19 3.16
C SER A 383 21.59 1.33 2.54
N ARG A 384 21.94 1.23 1.25
CA ARG A 384 22.68 2.27 0.52
C ARG A 384 21.86 3.55 0.31
N ARG A 385 20.55 3.42 0.08
CA ARG A 385 19.63 4.52 -0.26
C ARG A 385 19.07 5.25 0.96
N TYR A 386 18.82 4.52 2.06
CA TYR A 386 18.15 5.04 3.26
C TYR A 386 18.89 4.70 4.57
N PRO A 387 20.24 4.82 4.65
CA PRO A 387 21.03 4.27 5.77
C PRO A 387 20.58 4.78 7.15
N SER A 388 20.27 6.08 7.27
CA SER A 388 19.78 6.68 8.52
C SER A 388 18.44 6.09 9.01
N VAL A 389 17.56 5.67 8.09
CA VAL A 389 16.25 5.08 8.45
C VAL A 389 16.40 3.59 8.76
N VAL A 390 17.23 2.87 8.00
CA VAL A 390 17.57 1.46 8.27
C VAL A 390 18.23 1.31 9.62
N GLU A 391 19.23 2.14 9.94
CA GLU A 391 19.97 2.09 11.22
C GLU A 391 19.06 2.40 12.43
N GLN A 392 18.19 3.41 12.34
CA GLN A 392 17.24 3.69 13.41
C GLN A 392 16.20 2.56 13.55
N THR A 393 15.76 1.95 12.45
CA THR A 393 14.86 0.79 12.49
C THR A 393 15.56 -0.41 13.14
N ARG A 394 16.82 -0.69 12.77
CA ARG A 394 17.66 -1.74 13.36
C ARG A 394 17.85 -1.52 14.88
N ALA A 395 18.03 -0.27 15.31
CA ALA A 395 18.14 0.08 16.73
C ALA A 395 16.85 -0.20 17.52
N VAL A 396 15.66 0.07 16.95
CA VAL A 396 14.37 -0.28 17.58
C VAL A 396 14.13 -1.77 17.58
N LEU A 397 14.36 -2.46 16.45
CA LEU A 397 14.22 -3.92 16.34
C LEU A 397 15.21 -4.70 17.23
N SER A 398 16.33 -4.08 17.62
CA SER A 398 17.28 -4.65 18.59
C SER A 398 16.79 -4.63 20.04
N LYS A 399 15.72 -3.88 20.35
CA LYS A 399 15.06 -3.84 21.66
C LYS A 399 14.03 -4.97 21.86
N ILE A 400 13.65 -5.65 20.77
CA ILE A 400 12.63 -6.70 20.80
C ILE A 400 13.31 -8.05 21.12
N GLU A 401 12.82 -8.74 22.15
CA GLU A 401 13.29 -10.09 22.50
C GLU A 401 12.78 -11.10 21.46
N GLY A 402 13.69 -11.93 20.93
CA GLY A 402 13.38 -12.95 19.92
C GLY A 402 12.88 -14.27 20.54
N PRO A 403 12.05 -15.05 19.82
CA PRO A 403 11.56 -14.80 18.47
C PRO A 403 10.35 -13.85 18.43
N TYR A 404 10.19 -13.09 17.34
CA TYR A 404 9.07 -12.16 17.16
C TYR A 404 8.62 -12.04 15.70
N GLY A 405 7.43 -11.44 15.50
CA GLY A 405 6.91 -11.06 14.19
C GLY A 405 6.68 -9.55 14.06
N ILE A 406 6.73 -9.05 12.84
CA ILE A 406 6.33 -7.69 12.46
C ILE A 406 5.33 -7.82 11.31
N VAL A 407 4.12 -7.29 11.47
CA VAL A 407 3.13 -7.23 10.39
C VAL A 407 3.53 -6.13 9.41
N LEU A 408 3.53 -6.43 8.12
CA LEU A 408 3.94 -5.50 7.06
C LEU A 408 2.86 -4.43 6.78
N GLN A 409 3.28 -3.32 6.17
CA GLN A 409 2.40 -2.19 5.85
C GLN A 409 1.70 -2.35 4.49
N HIS A 410 2.33 -3.03 3.53
CA HIS A 410 1.74 -3.33 2.23
C HIS A 410 1.18 -4.75 2.17
N HIS A 411 0.25 -4.94 1.23
CA HIS A 411 -0.33 -6.23 0.89
C HIS A 411 0.28 -6.76 -0.40
N TYR A 412 0.45 -8.08 -0.45
CA TYR A 412 1.20 -8.73 -1.53
C TYR A 412 0.44 -9.95 -2.07
N PRO A 413 0.62 -10.32 -3.35
CA PRO A 413 0.09 -11.56 -3.89
C PRO A 413 0.71 -12.79 -3.21
N MET A 414 0.00 -13.92 -3.25
CA MET A 414 0.60 -15.21 -2.90
C MET A 414 1.86 -15.45 -3.74
N GLY A 415 2.95 -15.86 -3.09
CA GLY A 415 4.24 -16.14 -3.73
C GLY A 415 5.18 -14.94 -3.85
N THR A 416 4.88 -13.80 -3.20
CA THR A 416 5.87 -12.73 -2.96
C THR A 416 7.02 -13.24 -2.07
N ASP A 417 8.25 -13.03 -2.53
CA ASP A 417 9.49 -13.33 -1.80
C ASP A 417 9.98 -12.10 -1.00
N ALA A 418 11.04 -12.29 -0.21
CA ALA A 418 11.69 -11.21 0.54
C ALA A 418 12.22 -10.07 -0.36
N ASP A 419 12.66 -10.39 -1.58
CA ASP A 419 13.18 -9.42 -2.55
C ASP A 419 12.09 -8.94 -3.55
N ASP A 420 10.80 -9.11 -3.19
CA ASP A 420 9.65 -8.46 -3.83
C ASP A 420 8.99 -7.38 -2.93
N LEU A 421 9.51 -7.13 -1.72
CA LEU A 421 8.93 -6.15 -0.79
C LEU A 421 9.16 -4.71 -1.24
N VAL A 422 8.20 -3.83 -0.96
CA VAL A 422 8.18 -2.43 -1.42
C VAL A 422 8.17 -1.43 -0.25
N GLY A 423 8.31 -0.14 -0.54
CA GLY A 423 7.99 0.93 0.40
C GLY A 423 8.78 0.89 1.72
N VAL A 424 8.06 0.87 2.84
CA VAL A 424 8.63 0.74 4.20
C VAL A 424 9.02 -0.70 4.55
N ASP A 425 8.38 -1.70 3.95
CA ASP A 425 8.58 -3.11 4.34
C ASP A 425 9.97 -3.59 3.95
N ALA A 426 10.48 -3.10 2.82
CA ALA A 426 11.87 -3.29 2.39
C ALA A 426 12.88 -2.66 3.38
N VAL A 427 12.53 -1.55 4.04
CA VAL A 427 13.33 -0.91 5.11
C VAL A 427 13.33 -1.76 6.38
N ILE A 428 12.17 -2.28 6.77
CA ILE A 428 12.04 -3.17 7.93
C ILE A 428 12.79 -4.49 7.68
N LEU A 429 12.70 -5.08 6.49
CA LEU A 429 13.44 -6.28 6.11
C LEU A 429 14.96 -6.05 6.13
N SER A 430 15.42 -4.96 5.50
CA SER A 430 16.85 -4.60 5.47
C SER A 430 17.40 -4.40 6.89
N ALA A 431 16.64 -3.74 7.77
CA ALA A 431 16.98 -3.58 9.17
C ALA A 431 16.96 -4.91 9.95
N ALA A 432 15.94 -5.74 9.77
CA ALA A 432 15.78 -7.02 10.46
C ALA A 432 16.92 -8.00 10.12
N LYS A 433 17.35 -8.06 8.84
CA LYS A 433 18.52 -8.84 8.39
C LYS A 433 19.84 -8.38 9.04
N GLN A 434 19.86 -7.25 9.75
CA GLN A 434 21.03 -6.72 10.48
C GLN A 434 20.88 -6.83 12.02
N VAL A 435 19.80 -7.43 12.53
CA VAL A 435 19.60 -7.66 13.98
C VAL A 435 20.09 -9.05 14.37
N ARG A 436 21.37 -9.12 14.77
CA ARG A 436 22.07 -10.36 15.21
C ARG A 436 22.07 -11.46 14.12
N SER A 437 22.52 -12.67 14.48
CA SER A 437 22.57 -13.84 13.61
C SER A 437 21.21 -14.56 13.49
N ASN A 438 20.12 -13.79 13.47
CA ASN A 438 18.76 -14.30 13.54
C ASN A 438 18.27 -14.77 12.15
N THR A 439 17.42 -15.79 12.10
CA THR A 439 16.83 -16.28 10.84
C THR A 439 15.60 -15.46 10.50
N VAL A 440 15.77 -14.50 9.58
CA VAL A 440 14.69 -13.63 9.10
C VAL A 440 13.95 -14.30 7.95
N ARG A 441 12.63 -14.42 8.06
CA ARG A 441 11.74 -14.98 7.03
C ARG A 441 10.59 -14.03 6.72
N VAL A 442 10.18 -13.98 5.46
CA VAL A 442 8.98 -13.26 5.01
C VAL A 442 7.91 -14.30 4.71
N ILE A 443 6.72 -14.16 5.30
CA ILE A 443 5.61 -15.10 5.10
C ILE A 443 4.26 -14.38 4.96
N PRO A 444 3.34 -14.87 4.10
CA PRO A 444 1.92 -14.53 4.20
C PRO A 444 1.33 -15.04 5.52
N ILE A 445 0.44 -14.24 6.11
CA ILE A 445 -0.27 -14.54 7.34
C ILE A 445 -1.77 -14.25 7.19
N MET A 446 -2.59 -14.94 7.98
CA MET A 446 -3.95 -14.51 8.30
C MET A 446 -3.99 -14.07 9.76
N VAL A 447 -4.59 -12.91 10.04
CA VAL A 447 -4.94 -12.52 11.40
C VAL A 447 -6.44 -12.73 11.59
N ARG A 448 -6.82 -13.57 12.54
CA ARG A 448 -8.22 -13.76 12.96
C ARG A 448 -8.47 -12.89 14.19
N ILE A 449 -9.52 -12.07 14.10
CA ILE A 449 -10.04 -11.30 15.23
C ILE A 449 -11.30 -12.02 15.70
N ASP A 450 -11.24 -12.63 16.89
CA ASP A 450 -12.40 -13.28 17.51
C ASP A 450 -13.01 -12.34 18.54
N GLU A 451 -14.24 -11.85 18.31
CA GLU A 451 -15.06 -11.17 19.33
C GLU A 451 -15.94 -12.22 20.03
N GLU A 452 -15.49 -12.74 21.18
CA GLU A 452 -16.30 -13.62 22.02
C GLU A 452 -17.22 -12.76 22.90
N ARG A 453 -18.51 -12.70 22.55
CA ARG A 453 -19.56 -12.13 23.42
C ARG A 453 -19.89 -13.11 24.53
N ILE A 454 -19.42 -12.81 25.73
CA ILE A 454 -19.75 -13.59 26.92
C ILE A 454 -21.03 -13.03 27.51
N ASP A 455 -22.16 -13.72 27.28
CA ASP A 455 -23.45 -13.44 27.93
C ASP A 455 -23.36 -13.80 29.43
N LYS A 456 -22.75 -12.89 30.21
CA LYS A 456 -22.89 -12.89 31.66
C LYS A 456 -24.36 -12.60 32.02
N TYR A 457 -24.79 -13.14 33.17
CA TYR A 457 -26.18 -13.11 33.63
C TYR A 457 -26.78 -11.68 33.67
N PRO A 458 -28.13 -11.52 33.60
CA PRO A 458 -28.80 -10.43 32.87
C PRO A 458 -28.85 -9.07 33.59
N ILE A 459 -27.76 -8.65 34.22
CA ILE A 459 -27.60 -7.36 34.91
C ILE A 459 -26.24 -6.78 34.52
N HIS A 460 -26.25 -5.97 33.45
CA HIS A 460 -25.28 -4.91 33.15
C HIS A 460 -23.77 -5.23 33.32
N ASP A 461 -23.21 -6.13 32.51
CA ASP A 461 -22.17 -5.70 31.55
C ASP A 461 -21.80 -6.77 30.51
N LEU A 462 -21.70 -6.36 29.23
CA LEU A 462 -21.25 -7.23 28.15
C LEU A 462 -19.73 -7.09 27.93
N GLU A 463 -18.98 -7.90 28.66
CA GLU A 463 -17.56 -8.18 28.37
C GLU A 463 -17.44 -9.01 27.08
N SER A 464 -17.27 -8.34 25.95
CA SER A 464 -16.76 -8.97 24.73
C SER A 464 -15.24 -9.11 24.84
N CYS A 465 -14.70 -10.32 24.80
CA CYS A 465 -13.25 -10.52 24.69
C CYS A 465 -12.83 -10.45 23.22
N ILE A 466 -11.76 -9.72 22.91
CA ILE A 466 -11.21 -9.66 21.55
C ILE A 466 -9.78 -10.22 21.53
N ASP A 467 -9.60 -11.33 20.82
CA ASP A 467 -8.30 -11.98 20.62
C ASP A 467 -7.87 -11.89 19.14
N ALA A 468 -6.64 -11.45 18.89
CA ALA A 468 -6.07 -11.18 17.57
C ALA A 468 -4.99 -12.19 17.22
N ARG A 469 -5.42 -13.40 16.82
CA ARG A 469 -4.56 -14.58 16.61
C ARG A 469 -3.95 -14.61 15.20
N VAL A 470 -2.66 -14.85 15.10
CA VAL A 470 -1.90 -14.91 13.84
C VAL A 470 -1.68 -16.36 13.42
N TYR A 471 -2.03 -16.67 12.17
CA TYR A 471 -1.86 -17.98 11.54
C TYR A 471 -0.94 -17.85 10.32
N PRO A 472 0.01 -18.78 10.10
CA PRO A 472 0.79 -18.83 8.87
C PRO A 472 -0.08 -19.27 7.70
N PHE A 473 0.12 -18.66 6.54
CA PHE A 473 -0.74 -18.90 5.37
C PHE A 473 0.06 -19.03 4.07
N THR A 474 1.14 -19.80 4.08
CA THR A 474 1.96 -20.04 2.87
C THR A 474 1.23 -20.95 1.87
N HIS A 475 1.71 -21.01 0.62
CA HIS A 475 1.12 -21.89 -0.39
C HIS A 475 1.05 -23.38 0.03
N HIS A 476 1.97 -23.85 0.88
CA HIS A 476 1.90 -25.19 1.48
C HIS A 476 0.76 -25.36 2.49
N HIS A 477 0.35 -24.29 3.19
CA HIS A 477 -0.84 -24.32 4.05
C HIS A 477 -2.12 -24.42 3.20
N VAL A 478 -2.15 -23.72 2.06
CA VAL A 478 -3.21 -23.86 1.04
C VAL A 478 -3.26 -25.28 0.48
N ASP A 479 -2.11 -25.89 0.12
CA ASP A 479 -2.04 -27.27 -0.36
C ASP A 479 -2.59 -28.29 0.68
N ILE A 480 -2.31 -28.08 1.97
CA ILE A 480 -2.85 -28.92 3.06
C ILE A 480 -4.37 -28.73 3.21
N CYS A 481 -4.91 -27.49 3.18
CA CYS A 481 -6.36 -27.26 3.21
C CYS A 481 -7.09 -28.01 2.07
N LEU A 482 -6.46 -28.08 0.90
CA LEU A 482 -7.02 -28.69 -0.32
C LEU A 482 -6.76 -30.21 -0.40
N VAL A 483 -6.16 -30.81 0.63
CA VAL A 483 -5.76 -32.24 0.66
C VAL A 483 -4.79 -32.60 -0.49
N ARG A 484 -3.98 -31.64 -0.94
CA ARG A 484 -2.94 -31.76 -1.98
C ARG A 484 -1.53 -31.97 -1.40
N SER A 485 -1.40 -32.11 -0.09
CA SER A 485 -0.10 -32.11 0.61
C SER A 485 0.68 -33.41 0.48
N ASP A 486 1.87 -33.33 -0.13
CA ASP A 486 2.90 -34.37 -0.12
C ASP A 486 3.84 -34.25 1.10
N ASP A 487 4.85 -35.12 1.22
CA ASP A 487 5.80 -35.07 2.34
C ASP A 487 6.69 -33.82 2.30
N HIS A 488 7.10 -33.38 1.10
CA HIS A 488 7.80 -32.10 0.91
C HIS A 488 6.99 -30.89 1.43
N THR A 489 5.67 -30.89 1.23
CA THR A 489 4.77 -29.85 1.76
C THR A 489 4.80 -29.81 3.29
N LYS A 490 4.95 -30.97 3.96
CA LYS A 490 5.10 -31.07 5.42
C LYS A 490 6.47 -30.57 5.87
N GLU A 491 7.54 -31.01 5.20
CA GLU A 491 8.92 -30.58 5.47
C GLU A 491 9.07 -29.06 5.38
N SER A 492 8.57 -28.44 4.31
CA SER A 492 8.65 -26.99 4.07
C SER A 492 7.89 -26.14 5.11
N ILE A 493 6.99 -26.72 5.90
CA ILE A 493 6.33 -26.04 7.04
C ILE A 493 6.74 -26.57 8.42
N ALA A 494 7.56 -27.62 8.51
CA ALA A 494 7.96 -28.24 9.78
C ALA A 494 8.68 -27.25 10.72
N TRP A 495 9.39 -26.26 10.15
CA TRP A 495 10.03 -25.18 10.91
C TRP A 495 9.02 -24.29 11.64
N ILE A 496 7.83 -24.04 11.07
CA ILE A 496 6.82 -23.13 11.64
C ILE A 496 5.77 -23.85 12.49
N GLN A 497 5.56 -25.16 12.32
CA GLN A 497 4.67 -25.97 13.17
C GLN A 497 5.04 -25.94 14.68
N ASN A 498 6.31 -25.69 14.99
CA ASN A 498 6.81 -25.61 16.36
C ASN A 498 6.84 -24.19 16.94
N VAL A 499 6.66 -23.16 16.10
CA VAL A 499 6.64 -21.74 16.46
C VAL A 499 5.31 -21.40 17.13
N LYS A 500 5.36 -20.87 18.36
CA LYS A 500 4.18 -20.61 19.21
C LYS A 500 4.40 -19.36 20.06
N ASN A 501 3.32 -18.69 20.43
CA ASN A 501 3.28 -17.55 21.34
C ASN A 501 4.13 -16.33 20.88
N LEU A 502 4.42 -16.20 19.58
CA LEU A 502 5.19 -15.05 19.08
C LEU A 502 4.39 -13.75 19.19
N PRO A 503 5.00 -12.64 19.66
CA PRO A 503 4.42 -11.31 19.55
C PRO A 503 4.54 -10.80 18.11
N PHE A 504 3.40 -10.49 17.48
CA PHE A 504 3.35 -9.88 16.14
C PHE A 504 3.08 -8.37 16.25
N PHE A 505 4.14 -7.56 16.19
CA PHE A 505 4.02 -6.11 16.34
C PHE A 505 3.33 -5.47 15.13
N SER A 506 2.31 -4.65 15.37
CA SER A 506 1.63 -3.85 14.35
C SER A 506 1.18 -2.49 14.89
N TRP A 507 1.82 -1.41 14.44
CA TRP A 507 1.62 -0.04 14.94
C TRP A 507 0.47 0.72 14.26
N ASP A 508 -0.11 0.16 13.19
CA ASP A 508 -1.19 0.78 12.39
C ASP A 508 -2.29 -0.25 12.03
N PHE A 509 -2.45 -1.29 12.87
CA PHE A 509 -3.20 -2.50 12.57
C PHE A 509 -4.58 -2.24 11.94
N LYS A 510 -5.37 -1.31 12.51
CA LYS A 510 -6.73 -1.01 12.05
C LYS A 510 -6.84 -0.37 10.66
N ASN A 511 -5.77 0.25 10.15
CA ASN A 511 -5.73 0.83 8.80
C ASN A 511 -4.94 -0.08 7.82
N LYS A 512 -4.44 -1.23 8.30
CA LYS A 512 -3.51 -2.13 7.59
C LYS A 512 -3.92 -3.61 7.64
N SER A 513 -4.93 -3.98 8.40
CA SER A 513 -5.62 -5.26 8.24
C SER A 513 -6.60 -5.17 7.07
N VAL A 514 -6.68 -6.22 6.26
CA VAL A 514 -7.80 -6.49 5.35
C VAL A 514 -8.80 -7.37 6.09
N LYS A 515 -10.02 -6.86 6.33
CA LYS A 515 -11.13 -7.65 6.84
C LYS A 515 -11.65 -8.58 5.75
N TRP A 516 -11.24 -9.85 5.80
CA TRP A 516 -11.96 -10.89 5.08
C TRP A 516 -13.20 -11.30 5.89
N SER A 517 -14.38 -10.81 5.50
CA SER A 517 -15.66 -11.24 6.07
C SER A 517 -16.66 -11.57 4.95
N SER A 518 -17.71 -12.33 5.29
CA SER A 518 -18.82 -12.64 4.39
C SER A 518 -19.87 -11.53 4.30
N GLU A 519 -19.75 -10.46 5.10
CA GLU A 519 -20.88 -9.59 5.47
C GLU A 519 -20.59 -8.07 5.45
N GLU A 520 -19.34 -7.60 5.28
CA GLU A 520 -19.00 -6.16 5.36
C GLU A 520 -18.45 -5.52 4.06
N ASP A 521 -18.68 -4.21 3.96
CA ASP A 521 -18.31 -3.30 2.86
C ASP A 521 -16.80 -2.98 2.72
N GLU A 522 -15.89 -3.95 2.93
CA GLU A 522 -14.48 -3.70 2.61
C GLU A 522 -14.23 -3.68 1.09
N ILE A 523 -13.00 -3.38 0.68
CA ILE A 523 -12.63 -3.12 -0.73
C ILE A 523 -12.58 -4.44 -1.52
N ASN A 524 -13.78 -4.88 -1.90
CA ASN A 524 -14.06 -6.08 -2.68
C ASN A 524 -13.84 -5.91 -4.19
N HIS A 525 -13.33 -4.74 -4.61
CA HIS A 525 -13.10 -4.39 -6.01
C HIS A 525 -11.60 -4.32 -6.35
N THR A 526 -11.19 -4.97 -7.43
CA THR A 526 -9.93 -4.67 -8.14
C THR A 526 -10.21 -3.81 -9.38
N GLY A 527 -9.20 -3.05 -9.81
CA GLY A 527 -9.32 -2.04 -10.86
C GLY A 527 -10.05 -2.50 -12.12
N ASN A 528 -9.60 -3.58 -12.76
CA ASN A 528 -10.22 -4.08 -14.00
C ASN A 528 -10.45 -5.58 -13.97
N GLU A 529 -9.44 -6.31 -13.51
CA GLU A 529 -9.34 -7.75 -13.66
C GLU A 529 -9.42 -8.42 -12.29
N SER A 530 -10.31 -9.40 -12.17
CA SER A 530 -10.18 -10.43 -11.13
C SER A 530 -10.18 -11.76 -11.87
N ASP A 531 -9.00 -12.36 -11.97
CA ASP A 531 -8.81 -13.67 -12.60
C ASP A 531 -8.78 -14.73 -11.50
N GLY A 532 -9.93 -15.38 -11.30
CA GLY A 532 -10.09 -16.47 -10.35
C GLY A 532 -9.16 -17.66 -10.56
N THR A 533 -8.56 -17.82 -11.75
CA THR A 533 -7.66 -18.95 -12.06
C THR A 533 -6.22 -18.75 -11.57
N ARG A 534 -5.83 -17.53 -11.16
CA ARG A 534 -4.45 -17.19 -10.77
C ARG A 534 -4.29 -17.01 -9.25
N GLU A 535 -3.34 -17.72 -8.63
CA GLU A 535 -2.96 -17.50 -7.22
C GLU A 535 -2.49 -16.07 -6.92
N THR A 536 -1.98 -15.33 -7.91
CA THR A 536 -1.56 -13.93 -7.71
C THR A 536 -2.72 -12.95 -7.57
N SER A 537 -3.97 -13.32 -7.86
CA SER A 537 -5.09 -12.37 -7.94
C SER A 537 -5.65 -11.92 -6.57
N VAL A 538 -5.10 -12.42 -5.46
CA VAL A 538 -5.54 -12.09 -4.09
C VAL A 538 -4.42 -11.42 -3.32
N TYR A 539 -4.69 -10.22 -2.78
CA TYR A 539 -3.83 -9.57 -1.78
C TYR A 539 -3.92 -10.28 -0.43
N LEU A 540 -2.78 -10.58 0.16
CA LEU A 540 -2.65 -11.15 1.50
C LEU A 540 -1.88 -10.20 2.41
N ALA A 541 -2.17 -10.26 3.71
CA ALA A 541 -1.30 -9.67 4.72
C ALA A 541 -0.02 -10.52 4.85
N TYR A 542 1.11 -9.86 5.06
CA TYR A 542 2.41 -10.50 5.21
C TYR A 542 3.07 -10.08 6.53
N ALA A 543 4.02 -10.89 7.00
CA ALA A 543 4.85 -10.57 8.15
C ALA A 543 6.31 -10.94 7.90
N ILE A 544 7.21 -10.15 8.50
CA ILE A 544 8.58 -10.56 8.77
C ILE A 544 8.57 -11.32 10.10
N VAL A 545 9.09 -12.54 10.12
CA VAL A 545 9.35 -13.33 11.33
C VAL A 545 10.85 -13.38 11.57
N VAL A 546 11.27 -13.05 12.78
CA VAL A 546 12.66 -13.08 13.24
C VAL A 546 12.78 -14.19 14.27
N LEU A 547 13.56 -15.22 13.93
CA LEU A 547 13.84 -16.40 14.76
C LEU A 547 15.25 -16.34 15.35
#